data_AF-A0A1H3FHX4-F1
#
_entry.id   AF-A0A1H3FHX4-F1
#
_cell.length_a   1.000
_cell.length_b   1.000
_cell.length_c   1.000
_cell.angle_alpha   90.00
_cell.angle_beta   90.00
_cell.angle_gamma   90.00
#
_symmetry.space_group_name_H-M   'P 1'
#
loop_
_entity.id
_entity.type
_entity.pdbx_description
1 polymer ?
#
loop_
_entity_poly.entity_id
_entity_poly.type
_entity_poly.pdbx_seq_one_letter_code
_entity_poly.pdbx_strand_id
1 'polypeptide(L)'
;MHSTIATSPGRCLAVLLATCALLWTVWQLPGWYRLGSTDAAGLAMLVRLWQQPLLVALLLAAANAGVLYRATLPLALPDTPASLLDRPRYQADFVFWLCVVFHLGTLLFLLLFGAGWLHLNPLP
;
A
#
# COMPACT_ATOMS: atom_id res chain seq x y z
N MET A 1 5.29 11.38 -30.06
CA MET A 1 4.50 10.16 -29.76
C MET A 1 4.47 9.95 -28.26
N HIS A 2 3.52 10.57 -27.55
CA HIS A 2 3.22 10.19 -26.17
C HIS A 2 2.34 8.95 -26.27
N SER A 3 2.86 7.78 -25.89
CA SER A 3 2.02 6.60 -25.68
C SER A 3 1.14 6.89 -24.48
N THR A 4 -0.06 7.41 -24.73
CA THR A 4 -1.11 7.55 -23.73
C THR A 4 -1.57 6.15 -23.37
N ILE A 5 -0.87 5.52 -22.43
CA ILE A 5 -1.32 4.23 -21.89
C ILE A 5 -2.69 4.51 -21.27
N ALA A 6 -3.76 4.13 -21.97
CA ALA A 6 -5.13 4.49 -21.61
C ALA A 6 -5.42 4.10 -20.15
N THR A 7 -5.65 5.10 -19.30
CA THR A 7 -5.98 4.89 -17.90
C THR A 7 -7.38 4.32 -17.80
N SER A 8 -7.54 3.27 -16.99
CA SER A 8 -8.83 2.57 -16.82
C SER A 8 -9.03 2.18 -15.35
N PRO A 9 -10.28 2.01 -14.89
CA PRO A 9 -10.56 1.56 -13.52
C PRO A 9 -9.88 0.21 -13.21
N GLY A 10 -9.84 -0.70 -14.19
CA GLY A 10 -9.16 -1.99 -14.05
C GLY A 10 -7.65 -1.86 -13.80
N ARG A 11 -6.97 -0.89 -14.45
CA ARG A 11 -5.55 -0.63 -14.20
C ARG A 11 -5.32 -0.01 -12.82
N CYS A 12 -6.19 0.91 -12.40
CA CYS A 12 -6.11 1.52 -11.07
C CYS A 12 -6.31 0.47 -9.97
N LEU A 13 -7.27 -0.46 -10.18
CA LEU A 13 -7.48 -1.59 -9.29
C LEU A 13 -6.25 -2.52 -9.25
N ALA A 14 -5.67 -2.83 -10.42
CA ALA A 14 -4.46 -3.65 -10.49
C ALA A 14 -3.28 -3.01 -9.73
N VAL A 15 -3.11 -1.69 -9.83
CA VAL A 15 -2.11 -0.94 -9.04
C VAL A 15 -2.38 -1.10 -7.55
N LEU A 16 -3.61 -0.84 -7.11
CA LEU A 16 -3.98 -0.98 -5.70
C LEU A 16 -3.71 -2.40 -5.17
N LEU A 17 -4.15 -3.42 -5.91
CA LEU A 17 -3.93 -4.83 -5.56
C LEU A 17 -2.44 -5.20 -5.54
N ALA A 18 -1.67 -4.74 -6.52
CA ALA A 18 -0.23 -4.98 -6.56
C ALA A 18 0.48 -4.30 -5.39
N THR A 19 0.09 -3.08 -5.02
CA THR A 19 0.62 -2.40 -3.84
C THR A 19 0.27 -3.16 -2.55
N CYS A 20 -0.97 -3.62 -2.39
CA CYS A 20 -1.37 -4.43 -1.25
C CYS A 20 -0.59 -5.75 -1.18
N ALA A 21 -0.44 -6.45 -2.31
CA ALA A 21 0.33 -7.68 -2.38
C ALA A 21 1.80 -7.47 -2.05
N LEU A 22 2.40 -6.36 -2.52
CA LEU A 22 3.79 -6.00 -2.19
C LEU A 22 3.95 -5.72 -0.69
N LEU A 23 3.08 -4.89 -0.11
CA LEU A 23 3.10 -4.60 1.33
C LEU A 23 2.95 -5.88 2.15
N TRP A 24 2.02 -6.76 1.77
CA TRP A 24 1.84 -8.06 2.41
C TRP A 24 3.09 -8.93 2.30
N THR A 25 3.69 -9.02 1.11
CA THR A 25 4.92 -9.82 0.86
C THR A 25 6.07 -9.31 1.71
N VAL A 26 6.27 -7.99 1.74
CA VAL A 26 7.27 -7.33 2.57
C VAL A 26 7.03 -7.62 4.04
N TRP A 27 5.77 -7.66 4.47
CA TRP A 27 5.40 -8.02 5.85
C TRP A 27 5.73 -9.48 6.21
N GLN A 28 5.69 -10.42 5.26
CA GLN A 28 6.00 -11.83 5.50
C GLN A 28 7.51 -12.15 5.59
N LEU A 29 8.38 -11.29 5.05
CA LEU A 29 9.83 -11.57 4.92
C LEU A 29 10.52 -12.02 6.22
N PRO A 30 10.29 -11.39 7.40
CA PRO A 30 10.88 -11.86 8.66
C PRO A 30 10.39 -13.25 9.07
N GLY A 31 9.14 -13.60 8.74
CA GLY A 31 8.57 -14.91 8.98
C GLY A 31 9.26 -16.00 8.15
N TRP A 32 9.53 -15.72 6.87
CA TRP A 32 10.25 -16.67 6.02
C TRP A 32 11.70 -16.88 6.46
N TYR A 33 12.36 -15.82 6.93
CA TYR A 33 13.72 -15.94 7.45
C TYR A 33 13.78 -16.82 8.71
N ARG A 34 12.74 -16.78 9.57
CA ARG A 34 12.63 -17.67 10.74
C ARG A 34 12.61 -19.14 10.39
N LEU A 35 11.87 -19.51 9.35
CA LEU A 35 11.73 -20.91 8.96
C LEU A 35 13.07 -21.53 8.50
N GLY A 36 14.04 -20.71 8.10
CA GLY A 36 15.32 -21.15 7.57
C GLY A 36 16.54 -20.90 8.47
N SER A 37 16.40 -20.24 9.62
CA SER A 37 17.54 -19.84 10.46
C SER A 37 17.52 -20.51 11.83
N THR A 38 18.67 -21.05 12.25
CA THR A 38 18.92 -21.54 13.62
C THR A 38 19.56 -20.48 14.52
N ASP A 39 19.97 -19.33 13.97
CA ASP A 39 20.58 -18.23 14.72
C ASP A 39 19.52 -17.29 15.29
N ALA A 40 19.26 -17.45 16.59
CA ALA A 40 18.30 -16.63 17.33
C ALA A 40 18.72 -15.16 17.45
N ALA A 41 20.03 -14.87 17.49
CA ALA A 41 20.54 -13.50 17.67
C ALA A 41 20.40 -12.69 16.38
N GLY A 42 20.84 -13.25 15.24
CA GLY A 42 20.64 -12.64 13.93
C GLY A 42 19.17 -12.44 13.60
N LEU A 43 18.32 -13.39 13.99
CA LEU A 43 16.88 -13.27 13.82
C LEU A 43 16.27 -12.12 14.64
N ALA A 44 16.63 -12.00 15.92
CA ALA A 44 16.12 -10.93 16.78
C ALA A 44 16.53 -9.53 16.26
N MET A 45 17.74 -9.42 15.72
CA MET A 45 18.23 -8.19 15.10
C MET A 45 17.45 -7.87 13.81
N LEU A 46 17.19 -8.86 12.96
CA LEU A 46 16.41 -8.70 11.73
C LEU A 46 14.98 -8.24 12.03
N VAL A 47 14.30 -8.86 13.00
CA VAL A 47 12.94 -8.48 13.41
C VAL A 47 12.92 -7.03 13.91
N ARG A 48 13.90 -6.63 14.72
CA ARG A 48 14.01 -5.23 15.18
C ARG A 48 14.20 -4.24 14.04
N LEU A 49 15.04 -4.57 13.05
CA LEU A 49 15.26 -3.73 11.89
C LEU A 49 13.98 -3.59 11.05
N TRP A 50 13.28 -4.70 10.82
CA TRP A 50 12.08 -4.73 10.00
C TRP A 50 10.88 -4.01 10.63
N GLN A 51 10.82 -4.01 11.97
CA GLN A 51 9.80 -3.32 12.75
C GLN A 51 10.21 -1.89 13.14
N GLN A 52 11.30 -1.35 12.58
CA GLN A 52 11.70 0.03 12.84
C GLN A 52 10.59 0.99 12.41
N PRO A 53 10.15 1.92 13.29
CA PRO A 53 9.00 2.75 12.97
C PRO A 53 9.19 3.60 11.73
N LEU A 54 10.40 4.12 11.54
CA LEU A 54 10.77 4.91 10.37
C LEU A 54 10.67 4.09 9.07
N LEU A 55 11.13 2.83 9.08
CA LEU A 55 11.07 1.96 7.91
C LEU A 55 9.62 1.69 7.51
N VAL A 56 8.77 1.35 8.48
CA VAL A 56 7.33 1.13 8.28
C VAL A 56 6.66 2.40 7.73
N ALA A 57 6.99 3.56 8.30
CA ALA A 57 6.48 4.86 7.85
C ALA A 57 6.87 5.16 6.40
N LEU A 58 8.13 4.97 6.04
CA LEU A 58 8.63 5.20 4.68
C LEU A 58 7.97 4.25 3.67
N LEU A 59 7.83 2.97 4.01
CA LEU A 59 7.18 1.99 3.13
C LEU A 59 5.72 2.36 2.87
N LEU A 60 4.97 2.70 3.92
CA LEU A 60 3.58 3.11 3.79
C LEU A 60 3.42 4.45 3.06
N ALA A 61 4.34 5.40 3.27
CA ALA A 61 4.35 6.67 2.52
C ALA A 61 4.60 6.44 1.03
N ALA A 62 5.57 5.59 0.68
CA ALA A 62 5.86 5.23 -0.71
C ALA A 62 4.66 4.52 -1.38
N ALA A 63 4.02 3.59 -0.66
CA ALA A 63 2.82 2.91 -1.12
C ALA A 63 1.64 3.89 -1.34
N ASN A 64 1.42 4.82 -0.41
CA ASN A 64 0.42 5.88 -0.56
C ASN A 64 0.69 6.77 -1.76
N ALA A 65 1.93 7.24 -1.94
CA ALA A 65 2.29 8.03 -3.10
C ALA A 65 2.07 7.24 -4.40
N GLY A 66 2.46 5.96 -4.44
CA GLY A 66 2.24 5.08 -5.57
C GLY A 66 0.77 4.97 -5.96
N VAL A 67 -0.10 4.64 -5.00
CA VAL A 67 -1.55 4.53 -5.21
C VAL A 67 -2.14 5.88 -5.61
N LEU A 68 -1.74 6.97 -4.95
CA LEU A 68 -2.22 8.32 -5.28
C LEU A 68 -1.92 8.68 -6.73
N TYR A 69 -0.66 8.56 -7.17
CA TYR A 69 -0.23 8.99 -8.50
C TYR A 69 -0.65 8.04 -9.61
N ARG A 70 -0.77 6.73 -9.33
CA ARG A 70 -1.00 5.71 -10.36
C ARG A 70 -2.42 5.15 -10.39
N ALA A 71 -3.21 5.36 -9.34
CA ALA A 71 -4.59 4.86 -9.25
C ALA A 71 -5.61 5.97 -8.89
N THR A 72 -5.37 6.76 -7.85
CA THR A 72 -6.37 7.70 -7.33
C THR A 72 -6.52 8.96 -8.17
N LEU A 73 -5.41 9.66 -8.47
CA LEU A 73 -5.44 10.87 -9.31
C LEU A 73 -6.01 10.60 -10.71
N PRO A 74 -5.65 9.49 -11.39
CA PRO A 74 -6.23 9.20 -12.70
C PRO A 74 -7.71 8.81 -12.69
N LEU A 75 -8.33 8.60 -11.53
CA LEU A 75 -9.78 8.46 -11.41
C LEU A 75 -10.43 9.79 -11.03
N ALA A 76 -9.74 10.62 -10.24
CA ALA A 76 -10.26 11.89 -9.75
C ALA A 76 -10.21 13.04 -10.78
N LEU A 77 -9.25 13.01 -11.73
CA LEU A 77 -9.01 14.14 -12.63
C LEU A 77 -9.86 14.09 -13.91
N PRO A 78 -10.50 15.22 -14.32
CA PRO A 78 -11.38 15.31 -15.49
C PRO A 78 -10.75 14.87 -16.82
N ASP A 79 -9.46 15.13 -17.03
CA ASP A 79 -8.81 14.93 -18.34
C ASP A 79 -8.35 13.49 -18.61
N THR A 80 -8.88 12.52 -17.87
CA THR A 80 -8.51 11.10 -18.02
C THR A 80 -9.69 10.27 -18.51
N PRO A 81 -9.49 9.32 -19.45
CA PRO A 81 -10.57 8.52 -20.06
C PRO A 81 -11.31 7.56 -19.11
N ALA A 82 -11.01 7.65 -17.80
CA ALA A 82 -11.58 6.90 -16.70
C ALA A 82 -12.01 7.80 -15.53
N SER A 83 -12.09 9.11 -15.76
CA SER A 83 -12.53 10.08 -14.76
C SER A 83 -13.91 9.75 -14.23
N LEU A 84 -14.13 9.98 -12.93
CA LEU A 84 -15.45 9.94 -12.28
C LEU A 84 -16.45 10.92 -12.92
N LEU A 85 -15.95 11.90 -13.68
CA LEU A 85 -16.76 12.92 -14.36
C LEU A 85 -17.31 12.43 -15.73
N ASP A 86 -16.78 11.33 -16.27
CA ASP A 86 -17.19 10.76 -17.55
C ASP A 86 -18.30 9.70 -17.39
N ARG A 87 -19.55 10.16 -17.24
CA ARG A 87 -20.80 9.34 -17.17
C ARG A 87 -20.85 8.36 -15.98
N PRO A 88 -22.05 7.85 -15.56
CA PRO A 88 -22.13 6.93 -14.43
C PRO A 88 -21.40 5.62 -14.74
N ARG A 89 -20.22 5.45 -14.15
CA ARG A 89 -19.42 4.23 -14.22
C ARG A 89 -19.19 3.74 -12.79
N TYR A 90 -20.15 2.97 -12.26
CA TYR A 90 -20.10 2.36 -10.93
C TYR A 90 -18.75 1.70 -10.58
N GLN A 91 -18.04 1.15 -11.57
CA GLN A 91 -16.72 0.56 -11.38
C GLN A 91 -15.63 1.60 -11.05
N ALA A 92 -15.64 2.77 -11.69
CA ALA A 92 -14.67 3.83 -11.40
C ALA A 92 -14.89 4.39 -9.99
N ASP A 93 -16.16 4.63 -9.62
CA ASP A 93 -16.55 5.06 -8.27
C ASP A 93 -16.08 4.07 -7.21
N PHE A 94 -16.36 2.78 -7.43
CA PHE A 94 -15.97 1.72 -6.49
C PHE A 94 -14.46 1.65 -6.29
N VAL A 95 -13.68 1.66 -7.38
CA VAL A 95 -12.21 1.60 -7.31
C VAL A 95 -11.62 2.85 -6.66
N PHE A 96 -12.21 4.03 -6.91
CA PHE A 96 -11.80 5.26 -6.25
C PHE A 96 -12.03 5.17 -4.73
N TRP A 97 -13.19 4.71 -4.29
CA TRP A 97 -13.47 4.54 -2.86
C TRP A 97 -12.57 3.51 -2.20
N LEU A 98 -12.21 2.43 -2.89
CA LEU A 98 -11.19 1.49 -2.40
C LEU A 98 -9.83 2.19 -2.19
N CYS A 99 -9.42 3.07 -3.10
CA CYS A 99 -8.20 3.86 -2.92
C CYS A 99 -8.31 4.80 -1.71
N VAL A 100 -9.47 5.45 -1.52
CA VAL A 100 -9.71 6.33 -0.36
C VAL A 100 -9.62 5.54 0.95
N VAL A 101 -10.26 4.36 1.02
CA VAL A 101 -10.18 3.47 2.19
C VAL A 101 -8.74 3.05 2.45
N PHE A 102 -7.96 2.73 1.41
CA PHE A 102 -6.55 2.43 1.54
C PHE A 102 -5.74 3.60 2.13
N HIS A 103 -5.93 4.82 1.63
CA HIS A 103 -5.25 6.02 2.15
C HIS A 103 -5.61 6.29 3.61
N LEU A 104 -6.90 6.23 3.96
CA LEU A 104 -7.36 6.46 5.33
C LEU A 104 -6.89 5.36 6.28
N GLY A 105 -6.95 4.10 5.86
CA GLY A 105 -6.50 2.96 6.65
C GLY A 105 -5.00 3.02 6.95
N THR A 106 -4.18 3.34 5.95
CA THR A 106 -2.73 3.48 6.13
C THR A 106 -2.35 4.71 6.96
N LEU A 107 -3.06 5.83 6.81
CA LEU A 107 -2.88 7.01 7.68
C LEU A 107 -3.24 6.70 9.14
N LEU A 108 -4.41 6.09 9.36
CA LEU A 108 -4.85 5.69 10.69
C LEU A 108 -3.85 4.71 11.32
N PHE A 109 -3.37 3.72 10.56
CA PHE A 109 -2.34 2.81 11.03
C PHE A 109 -1.08 3.54 11.48
N LEU A 110 -0.58 4.50 10.68
CA LEU A 110 0.60 5.30 11.03
C LEU A 110 0.37 6.13 12.30
N LEU A 111 -0.80 6.73 12.45
CA LEU A 111 -1.15 7.50 13.65
C LEU A 111 -1.18 6.61 14.90
N LEU A 112 -1.85 5.46 14.83
CA LEU A 112 -1.95 4.52 15.95
C LEU A 112 -0.59 3.91 16.30
N PHE A 113 0.19 3.56 15.29
CA PHE A 113 1.52 3.01 15.46
C PHE A 113 2.52 4.05 16.00
N GLY A 114 2.51 5.27 15.46
CA GLY A 114 3.31 6.39 15.95
C GLY A 114 2.94 6.84 17.37
N ALA A 115 1.67 6.74 17.74
CA ALA A 115 1.20 6.97 19.11
C ALA A 115 1.57 5.84 20.08
N GLY A 116 2.11 4.71 19.59
CA GLY A 116 2.45 3.54 20.38
C GLY A 116 1.24 2.67 20.77
N TRP A 117 0.06 2.93 20.18
CA TRP A 117 -1.17 2.18 20.45
C TRP A 117 -1.21 0.84 19.73
N LEU A 118 -0.41 0.70 18.67
CA LEU A 118 -0.15 -0.57 18.01
C LEU A 118 1.26 -1.02 18.35
N HIS A 119 1.36 -2.19 18.95
CA HIS A 119 2.62 -2.93 19.01
C HIS A 119 2.60 -3.96 17.89
N LEU A 120 3.60 -3.88 17.01
CA LEU A 120 3.86 -4.93 16.04
C LEU A 120 4.41 -6.11 16.82
N ASN A 121 3.51 -6.93 17.38
CA ASN A 121 3.92 -8.15 18.06
C ASN A 121 4.78 -8.94 17.07
N PRO A 122 5.94 -9.47 17.50
CA PRO A 122 6.62 -10.46 16.69
C PRO A 122 5.61 -11.58 16.47
N LEU A 123 5.18 -11.77 15.21
CA LEU A 123 4.32 -12.89 14.80
C LEU A 123 4.83 -14.16 15.52
N PRO A 124 3.97 -15.00 16.13
CA PRO A 124 4.42 -16.16 16.91
C PRO A 124 5.37 -17.08 16.14
#